data_AF-A0A0B7AN09-F1
#
_entry.id   AF-A0A0B7AN09-F1
#
_cell.length_a   1.000
_cell.length_b   1.000
_cell.length_c   1.000
_cell.angle_alpha   90.00
_cell.angle_beta   90.00
_cell.angle_gamma   90.00
#
_symmetry.space_group_name_H-M   'P 1'
#
loop_
_entity.id
_entity.type
_entity.pdbx_description
1 polymer ?
#
loop_
_entity_poly.entity_id
_entity_poly.type
_entity_poly.pdbx_seq_one_letter_code
_entity_poly.pdbx_strand_id
1 'polypeptide(L)'
;SDCRLDCNTGVRTSKLSNLSSSINDFSHFAKLLRDADCFRRCKDESLSIHPRLTEQLENVFEKRVPYQYLQFCYFKLDRLKQAASAAYTYYLVNPDDLETKQNIVYYRDKEGVSSTDFVDLELVPYKEHYIRAMTAYTEKDWGSLIAELEMALKEYFQEHKRCLVNCGEKVKIRGTEFITQVADMFIQILFCQLNCEET
;
A
#
# COMPACT_ATOMS: atom_id res chain seq x y z
N SER A 1 -4.95 2.62 -14.46
CA SER A 1 -4.32 1.31 -14.73
C SER A 1 -3.06 1.19 -13.91
N ASP A 2 -2.84 0.06 -13.25
CA ASP A 2 -1.58 -0.21 -12.55
C ASP A 2 -0.56 -0.70 -13.59
N CYS A 3 0.24 0.23 -14.11
CA CYS A 3 1.18 -0.06 -15.19
C CYS A 3 2.18 -1.18 -14.85
N ARG A 4 2.62 -1.30 -13.59
CA ARG A 4 3.61 -2.31 -13.19
C ARG A 4 2.95 -3.68 -13.16
N LEU A 5 1.75 -3.79 -12.59
CA LEU A 5 1.00 -5.03 -12.55
C LEU A 5 0.57 -5.49 -13.95
N ASP A 6 0.04 -4.59 -14.78
CA ASP A 6 -0.42 -4.91 -16.14
C ASP A 6 0.72 -5.40 -17.04
N CYS A 7 1.91 -4.80 -16.91
CA CYS A 7 3.10 -5.24 -17.65
C CYS A 7 3.65 -6.57 -17.13
N ASN A 8 3.70 -6.77 -15.81
CA ASN A 8 4.20 -8.01 -15.21
C ASN A 8 3.31 -9.22 -15.52
N THR A 9 1.99 -9.00 -15.60
CA THR A 9 1.00 -10.04 -15.90
C THR A 9 0.79 -10.27 -17.41
N GLY A 10 1.42 -9.47 -18.27
CA GLY A 10 1.30 -9.59 -19.72
C GLY A 10 0.01 -9.04 -20.30
N VAL A 11 -0.82 -8.34 -19.51
CA VAL A 11 -2.00 -7.59 -19.99
C VAL A 11 -1.58 -6.49 -20.97
N ARG A 12 -0.42 -5.86 -20.71
CA ARG A 12 0.23 -4.92 -21.63
C ARG A 12 1.53 -5.52 -22.17
N THR A 13 1.79 -5.31 -23.45
CA THR A 13 2.93 -5.91 -24.16
C THR A 13 4.07 -4.92 -24.40
N SER A 14 5.30 -5.36 -24.13
CA SER A 14 6.53 -4.68 -24.54
C SER A 14 6.76 -4.77 -26.05
N LYS A 15 7.48 -3.80 -26.62
CA LYS A 15 8.03 -3.89 -27.99
C LYS A 15 9.24 -4.82 -28.09
N LEU A 16 9.83 -5.21 -26.96
CA LEU A 16 10.97 -6.13 -26.85
C LEU A 16 10.51 -7.59 -26.67
N SER A 17 9.29 -7.95 -27.07
CA SER A 17 8.75 -9.31 -26.93
C SER A 17 9.64 -10.40 -27.54
N ASN A 18 10.38 -10.08 -28.60
CA ASN A 18 11.28 -11.00 -29.31
C ASN A 18 12.66 -11.18 -28.63
N LEU A 19 12.94 -10.50 -27.51
CA LEU A 19 14.25 -10.58 -26.83
C LEU A 19 14.54 -11.96 -26.21
N SER A 20 13.55 -12.85 -26.09
CA SER A 20 13.70 -14.17 -25.47
C SER A 20 14.34 -15.25 -26.35
N SER A 21 14.39 -15.06 -27.68
CA SER A 21 14.72 -16.17 -28.61
C SER A 21 16.21 -16.49 -28.73
N SER A 22 17.11 -15.68 -28.17
CA SER A 22 18.54 -15.78 -28.49
C SER A 22 19.45 -16.22 -27.34
N ILE A 23 19.04 -16.18 -26.06
CA ILE A 23 19.93 -16.58 -24.96
C ILE A 23 19.16 -17.11 -23.73
N ASN A 24 19.15 -18.43 -23.52
CA ASN A 24 18.51 -19.07 -22.35
C ASN A 24 19.14 -18.61 -21.03
N ASP A 25 20.44 -18.36 -21.01
CA ASP A 25 21.20 -17.99 -19.80
C ASP A 25 20.86 -16.59 -19.27
N PHE A 26 20.16 -15.76 -20.04
CA PHE A 26 19.76 -14.40 -19.64
C PHE A 26 18.25 -14.18 -19.63
N SER A 27 17.46 -15.25 -19.53
CA SER A 27 15.99 -15.19 -19.54
C SER A 27 15.41 -14.21 -18.50
N HIS A 28 16.00 -14.15 -17.30
CA HIS A 28 15.63 -13.21 -16.23
C HIS A 28 15.88 -11.74 -16.62
N PHE A 29 17.05 -11.43 -17.19
CA PHE A 29 17.37 -10.09 -17.67
C PHE A 29 16.50 -9.69 -18.85
N ALA A 30 16.22 -10.63 -19.77
CA ALA A 30 15.33 -10.39 -20.89
C ALA A 30 13.91 -10.06 -20.41
N LYS A 31 13.41 -10.73 -19.35
CA LYS A 31 12.12 -10.39 -18.73
C LYS A 31 12.16 -8.99 -18.13
N LEU A 32 13.18 -8.68 -17.33
CA LEU A 32 13.34 -7.35 -16.71
C LEU A 32 13.33 -6.22 -17.74
N LEU A 33 14.04 -6.39 -18.86
CA LEU A 33 14.10 -5.39 -19.93
C LEU A 33 12.74 -5.21 -20.64
N ARG A 34 12.00 -6.30 -20.86
CA ARG A 34 10.63 -6.24 -21.40
C ARG A 34 9.69 -5.50 -20.45
N ASP A 35 9.70 -5.87 -19.17
CA ASP A 35 8.85 -5.26 -18.16
C ASP A 35 9.16 -3.76 -18.03
N ALA A 36 10.44 -3.38 -18.06
CA ALA A 36 10.89 -1.98 -18.02
C ALA A 36 10.43 -1.17 -19.25
N ASP A 37 10.55 -1.73 -20.46
CA ASP A 37 10.05 -1.07 -21.69
C ASP A 37 8.52 -0.89 -21.66
N CYS A 38 7.78 -1.92 -21.25
CA CYS A 38 6.34 -1.85 -21.09
C CYS A 38 5.93 -0.76 -20.08
N PHE A 39 6.57 -0.76 -18.90
CA PHE A 39 6.27 0.19 -17.83
C PHE A 39 6.54 1.62 -18.27
N ARG A 40 7.69 1.89 -18.90
CA ARG A 40 8.05 3.23 -19.39
C ARG A 40 6.99 3.78 -20.34
N ARG A 41 6.55 2.96 -21.30
CA ARG A 41 5.52 3.36 -22.28
C ARG A 41 4.15 3.57 -21.64
N CYS A 42 3.75 2.69 -20.71
CA CYS A 42 2.51 2.86 -19.96
C CYS A 42 2.52 4.15 -19.13
N LYS A 43 3.66 4.48 -18.53
CA LYS A 43 3.86 5.70 -17.77
C LYS A 43 3.81 6.95 -18.65
N ASP A 44 4.44 6.93 -19.81
CA ASP A 44 4.42 8.04 -20.77
C ASP A 44 3.00 8.32 -21.31
N GLU A 45 2.17 7.29 -21.48
CA GLU A 45 0.75 7.42 -21.85
C GLU A 45 -0.11 7.99 -20.70
N SER A 46 0.29 7.75 -19.45
CA SER A 46 -0.47 8.12 -18.24
C SER A 46 -0.09 9.50 -17.67
N LEU A 47 1.18 9.91 -17.80
CA LEU A 47 1.73 11.10 -17.13
C LEU A 47 1.79 12.36 -17.99
N SER A 48 0.67 12.76 -18.59
CA SER A 48 0.60 14.08 -19.24
C SER A 48 0.22 15.23 -18.29
N ILE A 49 -0.19 15.00 -17.02
CA ILE A 49 -0.84 16.08 -16.22
C ILE A 49 -0.44 16.17 -14.73
N HIS A 50 0.23 15.19 -14.11
CA HIS A 50 0.44 15.21 -12.65
C HIS A 50 1.83 15.68 -12.20
N PRO A 51 1.93 16.59 -11.21
CA PRO A 51 3.19 16.98 -10.59
C PRO A 51 3.92 15.77 -10.00
N ARG A 52 5.25 15.77 -10.08
CA ARG A 52 6.08 14.75 -9.43
C ARG A 52 5.99 14.93 -7.91
N LEU A 53 5.55 13.88 -7.20
CA LEU A 53 5.54 13.85 -5.74
C LEU A 53 6.98 13.96 -5.21
N THR A 54 7.16 14.72 -4.13
CA THR A 54 8.45 14.85 -3.44
C THR A 54 8.53 13.83 -2.30
N GLU A 55 9.74 13.38 -1.92
CA GLU A 55 9.95 12.47 -0.78
C GLU A 55 9.37 13.04 0.53
N GLN A 56 9.39 14.37 0.68
CA GLN A 56 8.76 15.07 1.81
C GLN A 56 7.24 14.86 1.84
N LEU A 57 6.58 14.98 0.68
CA LEU A 57 5.14 14.79 0.59
C LEU A 57 4.76 13.33 0.84
N GLU A 58 5.51 12.38 0.29
CA GLU A 58 5.30 10.95 0.56
C GLU A 58 5.40 10.63 2.06
N ASN A 59 6.43 11.15 2.74
CA ASN A 59 6.63 10.96 4.17
C ASN A 59 5.47 11.52 5.01
N VAL A 60 4.85 12.64 4.58
CA VAL A 60 3.66 13.20 5.24
C VAL A 60 2.49 12.22 5.19
N PHE A 61 2.29 11.53 4.07
CA PHE A 61 1.25 10.50 3.91
C PHE A 61 1.60 9.20 4.63
N GLU A 62 2.85 8.73 4.54
CA GLU A 62 3.32 7.54 5.28
C GLU A 62 3.13 7.71 6.80
N LYS A 63 3.34 8.92 7.32
CA LYS A 63 3.08 9.28 8.72
C LYS A 63 1.63 9.62 9.01
N ARG A 64 0.73 9.53 8.03
CA ARG A 64 -0.71 9.79 8.17
C ARG A 64 -1.04 11.21 8.67
N VAL A 65 -0.14 12.18 8.50
CA VAL A 65 -0.33 13.56 8.97
C VAL A 65 -1.62 14.21 8.41
N PRO A 66 -2.09 13.96 7.17
CA PRO A 66 -3.37 14.48 6.69
C PRO A 66 -4.57 14.17 7.61
N TYR A 67 -4.54 13.05 8.33
CA TYR A 67 -5.61 12.68 9.24
C TYR A 67 -5.66 13.54 10.51
N GLN A 68 -4.54 14.14 10.93
CA GLN A 68 -4.57 15.16 12.00
C GLN A 68 -5.37 16.39 11.55
N TYR A 69 -5.11 16.88 10.33
CA TYR A 69 -5.86 18.01 9.78
C TYR A 69 -7.33 17.66 9.57
N LEU A 70 -7.65 16.46 9.07
CA LEU A 70 -9.03 15.99 8.94
C LEU A 70 -9.74 15.90 10.29
N GLN A 71 -9.07 15.34 11.31
CA GLN A 71 -9.60 15.27 12.66
C GLN A 71 -9.96 16.67 13.19
N PHE A 72 -9.04 17.63 13.08
CA PHE A 72 -9.28 19.00 13.51
C PHE A 72 -10.47 19.63 12.80
N CYS A 73 -10.56 19.48 11.47
CA CYS A 73 -11.68 19.99 10.68
C CYS A 73 -13.00 19.33 11.06
N TYR A 74 -13.04 18.01 11.21
CA TYR A 74 -14.25 17.30 11.63
C TYR A 74 -14.70 17.72 13.02
N PHE A 75 -13.77 17.92 13.95
CA PHE A 75 -14.07 18.44 15.28
C PHE A 75 -14.70 19.84 15.23
N LYS A 76 -14.13 20.76 14.44
CA LYS A 76 -14.69 22.11 14.26
C LYS A 76 -16.09 22.12 13.63
N LEU A 77 -16.45 21.06 12.92
CA LEU A 77 -17.76 20.88 12.30
C LEU A 77 -18.71 19.98 13.13
N ASP A 78 -18.33 19.64 14.36
CA ASP A 78 -19.10 18.76 15.27
C ASP A 78 -19.38 17.35 14.70
N ARG A 79 -18.48 16.86 13.85
CA ARG A 79 -18.55 15.53 13.21
C ARG A 79 -17.73 14.52 14.00
N LEU A 80 -18.13 14.28 15.25
CA LEU A 80 -17.34 13.57 16.26
C LEU A 80 -16.92 12.15 15.83
N LYS A 81 -17.79 11.38 15.17
CA LYS A 81 -17.45 10.03 14.66
C LYS A 81 -16.33 10.06 13.61
N GLN A 82 -16.40 11.00 12.68
CA GLN A 82 -15.39 11.17 11.63
C GLN A 82 -14.07 11.68 12.23
N ALA A 83 -14.16 12.58 13.21
CA ALA A 83 -13.00 13.06 13.95
C ALA A 83 -12.30 11.94 14.72
N ALA A 84 -13.07 11.05 15.38
CA ALA A 84 -12.55 9.88 16.08
C ALA A 84 -11.86 8.89 15.12
N SER A 85 -12.47 8.57 13.97
CA SER A 85 -11.85 7.72 12.95
C SER A 85 -10.56 8.32 12.37
N ALA A 86 -10.53 9.63 12.11
CA ALA A 86 -9.32 10.30 11.64
C ALA A 86 -8.21 10.31 12.70
N ALA A 87 -8.55 10.61 13.97
CA ALA A 87 -7.62 10.51 15.10
C ALA A 87 -7.04 9.10 15.22
N TYR A 88 -7.90 8.08 15.11
CA TYR A 88 -7.52 6.68 15.21
C TYR A 88 -6.58 6.25 14.09
N THR A 89 -6.90 6.65 12.86
CA THR A 89 -6.06 6.37 11.69
C THR A 89 -4.64 6.93 11.87
N TYR A 90 -4.50 8.16 12.38
CA TYR A 90 -3.19 8.74 12.69
C TYR A 90 -2.49 8.05 13.86
N TYR A 91 -3.23 7.70 14.93
CA TYR A 91 -2.71 7.04 16.12
C TYR A 91 -2.03 5.70 15.82
N LEU A 92 -2.59 4.90 14.91
CA LEU A 92 -2.06 3.57 14.57
C LEU A 92 -0.61 3.59 14.08
N VAL A 93 -0.19 4.68 13.41
CA VAL A 93 1.19 4.84 12.91
C VAL A 93 2.04 5.72 13.84
N ASN A 94 1.40 6.52 14.70
CA ASN A 94 2.09 7.44 15.61
C ASN A 94 1.65 7.17 17.07
N PRO A 95 1.86 5.94 17.59
CA PRO A 95 1.32 5.55 18.89
C PRO A 95 2.01 6.25 20.06
N ASP A 96 3.10 6.99 19.85
CA ASP A 96 3.82 7.74 20.88
C ASP A 96 3.43 9.22 20.96
N ASP A 97 2.68 9.73 19.99
CA ASP A 97 2.23 11.12 19.95
C ASP A 97 1.22 11.41 21.08
N LEU A 98 1.60 12.34 21.98
CA LEU A 98 0.83 12.63 23.19
C LEU A 98 -0.52 13.29 22.89
N GLU A 99 -0.56 14.21 21.93
CA GLU A 99 -1.79 14.91 21.53
C GLU A 99 -2.81 13.93 20.98
N THR A 100 -2.37 13.01 20.12
CA THR A 100 -3.24 11.99 19.55
C THR A 100 -3.78 11.04 20.60
N LYS A 101 -2.96 10.59 21.56
CA LYS A 101 -3.45 9.79 22.69
C LYS A 101 -4.58 10.50 23.45
N GLN A 102 -4.41 11.80 23.69
CA GLN A 102 -5.43 12.62 24.36
C GLN A 102 -6.70 12.73 23.50
N ASN A 103 -6.57 12.89 22.19
CA ASN A 103 -7.72 12.93 21.27
C ASN A 103 -8.53 11.61 21.29
N ILE A 104 -7.86 10.46 21.29
CA ILE A 104 -8.55 9.15 21.38
C ILE A 104 -9.33 9.03 22.70
N VAL A 105 -8.70 9.37 23.82
CA VAL A 105 -9.33 9.36 25.15
C VAL A 105 -10.50 10.36 25.19
N TYR A 106 -10.33 11.55 24.62
CA TYR A 106 -11.37 12.58 24.56
C TYR A 106 -12.62 12.07 23.82
N TYR A 107 -12.48 11.55 22.60
CA TYR A 107 -13.63 11.07 21.85
C TYR A 107 -14.33 9.89 22.51
N ARG A 108 -13.57 8.95 23.08
CA ARG A 108 -14.12 7.76 23.72
C ARG A 108 -14.81 8.10 25.05
N ASP A 109 -14.13 8.82 25.92
CA ASP A 109 -14.53 8.95 27.33
C ASP A 109 -15.30 10.24 27.62
N LYS A 110 -15.07 11.32 26.85
CA LYS A 110 -15.77 12.60 27.04
C LYS A 110 -16.96 12.75 26.11
N GLU A 111 -16.78 12.45 24.83
CA GLU A 111 -17.84 12.56 23.82
C GLU A 111 -18.67 11.27 23.68
N GLY A 112 -18.25 10.17 24.31
CA GLY A 112 -18.99 8.91 24.31
C GLY A 112 -19.09 8.25 22.94
N VAL A 113 -18.14 8.52 22.03
CA VAL A 113 -18.10 7.90 20.71
C VAL A 113 -17.93 6.38 20.89
N SER A 114 -18.79 5.60 20.23
CA SER A 114 -18.74 4.13 20.29
C SER A 114 -17.40 3.62 19.78
N SER A 115 -16.87 2.56 20.37
CA SER A 115 -15.65 1.89 19.88
C SER A 115 -15.76 1.44 18.42
N THR A 116 -16.97 1.11 17.96
CA THR A 116 -17.25 0.74 16.56
C THR A 116 -17.12 1.90 15.58
N ASP A 117 -17.15 3.15 16.05
CA ASP A 117 -16.99 4.35 15.22
C ASP A 117 -15.50 4.79 15.11
N PHE A 118 -14.57 4.06 15.74
CA PHE A 118 -13.12 4.23 15.55
C PHE A 118 -12.66 3.31 14.41
N VAL A 119 -12.74 3.83 13.18
CA VAL A 119 -12.39 3.08 11.97
C VAL A 119 -11.01 3.53 11.47
N ASP A 120 -10.14 2.57 11.15
CA ASP A 120 -8.91 2.85 10.40
C ASP A 120 -9.29 3.15 8.94
N LEU A 121 -9.15 4.41 8.55
CA LEU A 121 -9.54 4.89 7.22
C LEU A 121 -8.59 4.40 6.11
N GLU A 122 -7.45 3.81 6.47
CA GLU A 122 -6.51 3.17 5.55
C GLU A 122 -6.50 1.64 5.69
N LEU A 123 -7.52 1.06 6.33
CA LEU A 123 -7.60 -0.39 6.46
C LEU A 123 -7.66 -1.04 5.09
N VAL A 124 -6.70 -1.93 4.82
CA VAL A 124 -6.61 -2.65 3.54
C VAL A 124 -7.77 -3.66 3.44
N PRO A 125 -8.41 -3.84 2.27
CA PRO A 125 -9.64 -4.64 2.15
C PRO A 125 -9.58 -6.06 2.73
N TYR A 126 -8.46 -6.76 2.57
CA TYR A 126 -8.33 -8.12 3.12
C TYR A 126 -8.38 -8.14 4.65
N LYS A 127 -7.86 -7.11 5.33
CA LYS A 127 -7.92 -6.97 6.80
C LYS A 127 -9.35 -6.70 7.23
N GLU A 128 -10.11 -5.92 6.46
CA GLU A 128 -11.53 -5.67 6.72
C GLU A 128 -12.36 -6.96 6.65
N HIS A 129 -12.20 -7.74 5.58
CA HIS A 129 -12.82 -9.06 5.45
C HIS A 129 -12.44 -10.00 6.61
N TYR A 130 -11.17 -9.99 7.03
CA TYR A 130 -10.74 -10.77 8.17
C TYR A 130 -11.41 -10.35 9.49
N ILE A 131 -11.58 -9.05 9.75
CA ILE A 131 -12.30 -8.56 10.93
C ILE A 131 -13.75 -9.03 10.92
N ARG A 132 -14.45 -8.90 9.78
CA ARG A 132 -15.83 -9.38 9.62
C ARG A 132 -15.94 -10.89 9.81
N ALA A 133 -14.99 -11.65 9.28
CA ALA A 133 -14.88 -13.08 9.52
C ALA A 133 -14.79 -13.39 11.02
N MET A 134 -13.96 -12.66 11.78
CA MET A 134 -13.86 -12.87 13.23
C MET A 134 -15.15 -12.53 13.97
N THR A 135 -15.91 -11.51 13.53
CA THR A 135 -17.25 -11.23 14.06
C THR A 135 -18.19 -12.41 13.79
N ALA A 136 -18.27 -12.89 12.55
CA ALA A 136 -19.10 -14.05 12.19
C ALA A 136 -18.72 -15.31 12.98
N TYR A 137 -17.43 -15.52 13.25
CA TYR A 137 -16.95 -16.61 14.10
C TYR A 137 -17.52 -16.50 15.53
N THR A 138 -17.49 -15.31 16.12
CA THR A 138 -18.05 -15.09 17.47
C THR A 138 -19.56 -15.31 17.52
N GLU A 139 -20.27 -14.96 16.45
CA GLU A 139 -21.72 -15.15 16.28
C GLU A 139 -22.09 -16.59 15.86
N LYS A 140 -21.09 -17.43 15.56
CA LYS A 140 -21.24 -18.80 15.03
C LYS A 140 -21.98 -18.86 13.69
N ASP A 141 -21.92 -17.78 12.90
CA ASP A 141 -22.38 -17.78 11.53
C ASP A 141 -21.29 -18.35 10.61
N TRP A 142 -21.34 -19.66 10.42
CA TRP A 142 -20.36 -20.38 9.60
C TRP A 142 -20.44 -20.02 8.12
N GLY A 143 -21.62 -19.63 7.62
CA GLY A 143 -21.81 -19.27 6.22
C GLY A 143 -21.08 -17.98 5.89
N SER A 144 -21.32 -16.94 6.70
CA SER A 144 -20.63 -15.66 6.56
C SER A 144 -19.14 -15.78 6.87
N LEU A 145 -18.75 -16.59 7.85
CA LEU A 145 -17.34 -16.83 8.17
C LEU A 145 -16.55 -17.36 6.96
N ILE A 146 -17.06 -18.40 6.29
CA ILE A 146 -16.37 -18.99 5.12
C ILE A 146 -16.28 -17.95 4.00
N ALA A 147 -17.38 -17.26 3.68
CA ALA A 147 -17.41 -16.27 2.62
C ALA A 147 -16.42 -15.12 2.86
N GLU A 148 -16.38 -14.57 4.08
CA GLU A 148 -15.47 -13.48 4.43
C GLU A 148 -14.00 -13.94 4.44
N LEU A 149 -13.69 -15.17 4.90
CA LEU A 149 -12.33 -15.70 4.86
C LEU A 149 -11.83 -15.96 3.43
N GLU A 150 -12.67 -16.52 2.56
CA GLU A 150 -12.31 -16.74 1.15
C GLU A 150 -12.03 -15.41 0.45
N MET A 151 -12.84 -14.39 0.72
CA MET A 151 -12.61 -13.03 0.22
C MET A 151 -11.33 -12.41 0.80
N ALA A 152 -11.08 -12.54 2.10
CA ALA A 152 -9.85 -12.06 2.72
C ALA A 152 -8.61 -12.67 2.07
N LEU A 153 -8.57 -13.99 1.88
CA LEU A 153 -7.44 -14.67 1.24
C LEU A 153 -7.26 -14.23 -0.21
N LYS A 154 -8.35 -14.10 -0.97
CA LYS A 154 -8.31 -13.64 -2.35
C LYS A 154 -7.74 -12.23 -2.47
N GLU A 155 -8.18 -11.30 -1.63
CA GLU A 155 -7.68 -9.92 -1.63
C GLU A 155 -6.23 -9.84 -1.12
N TYR A 156 -5.87 -10.63 -0.10
CA TYR A 156 -4.50 -10.72 0.41
C TYR A 156 -3.49 -11.09 -0.69
N PHE A 157 -3.76 -12.14 -1.48
CA PHE A 157 -2.83 -12.53 -2.55
C PHE A 157 -2.76 -11.50 -3.69
N GLN A 158 -3.84 -10.75 -3.93
CA GLN A 158 -3.80 -9.64 -4.89
C GLN A 158 -2.89 -8.52 -4.39
N GLU A 159 -3.03 -8.12 -3.13
CA GLU A 159 -2.18 -7.08 -2.52
C GLU A 159 -0.72 -7.52 -2.40
N HIS A 160 -0.47 -8.77 -2.01
CA HIS A 160 0.88 -9.32 -1.97
C HIS A 160 1.54 -9.27 -3.36
N LYS A 161 0.80 -9.65 -4.42
CA LYS A 161 1.30 -9.54 -5.80
C LYS A 161 1.58 -8.09 -6.21
N ARG A 162 0.74 -7.13 -5.80
CA ARG A 162 0.96 -5.69 -6.04
C ARG A 162 2.24 -5.22 -5.34
N CYS A 163 2.47 -5.62 -4.09
CA CYS A 163 3.70 -5.29 -3.38
C CYS A 163 4.95 -5.78 -4.15
N LEU A 164 4.95 -7.06 -4.57
CA LEU A 164 6.10 -7.66 -5.26
C LEU A 164 6.50 -6.92 -6.54
N VAL A 165 5.53 -6.41 -7.30
CA VAL A 165 5.79 -5.66 -8.55
C VAL A 165 6.16 -4.20 -8.30
N ASN A 166 5.75 -3.63 -7.17
CA ASN A 166 5.96 -2.23 -6.82
C ASN A 166 7.26 -1.98 -6.03
N CYS A 167 7.93 -3.02 -5.55
CA CYS A 167 9.24 -2.89 -4.87
C CYS A 167 10.30 -2.11 -5.67
N GLY A 168 10.21 -2.09 -7.00
CA GLY A 168 11.09 -1.30 -7.87
C GLY A 168 10.74 0.19 -7.97
N GLU A 169 9.81 0.72 -7.18
CA GLU A 169 9.39 2.12 -7.23
C GLU A 169 10.26 3.05 -6.37
N LYS A 170 10.61 2.63 -5.15
CA LYS A 170 11.30 3.45 -4.15
C LYS A 170 12.80 3.19 -4.04
N VAL A 171 13.42 2.63 -5.10
CA VAL A 171 14.84 2.26 -5.09
C VAL A 171 15.73 3.50 -5.05
N LYS A 172 16.63 3.57 -4.06
CA LYS A 172 17.60 4.66 -3.92
C LYS A 172 18.90 4.31 -4.65
N ILE A 173 19.35 5.19 -5.54
CA ILE A 173 20.62 5.05 -6.25
C ILE A 173 21.74 5.59 -5.36
N ARG A 174 22.78 4.77 -5.11
CA ARG A 174 23.93 5.10 -4.26
C ARG A 174 25.23 4.61 -4.91
N GLY A 175 26.31 5.36 -4.72
CA GLY A 175 27.63 5.03 -5.28
C GLY A 175 27.86 5.63 -6.67
N THR A 176 29.09 5.46 -7.17
CA THR A 176 29.54 6.04 -8.45
C THR A 176 29.94 4.97 -9.47
N GLU A 177 30.30 3.78 -9.02
CA GLU A 177 30.64 2.66 -9.89
C GLU A 177 29.36 1.93 -10.32
N PHE A 178 29.28 1.51 -11.58
CA PHE A 178 28.04 1.05 -12.20
C PHE A 178 27.57 -0.30 -11.66
N ILE A 179 28.48 -1.28 -11.53
CA ILE A 179 28.15 -2.63 -11.11
C ILE A 179 27.64 -2.66 -9.67
N THR A 180 28.31 -1.92 -8.78
CA THR A 180 27.92 -1.75 -7.37
C THR A 180 26.58 -1.02 -7.25
N GLN A 181 26.34 0.02 -8.04
CA GLN A 181 25.02 0.68 -8.10
C GLN A 181 23.91 -0.32 -8.48
N VAL A 182 24.10 -1.09 -9.55
CA VAL A 182 23.10 -2.07 -10.00
C VAL A 182 22.88 -3.15 -8.95
N ALA A 183 23.95 -3.67 -8.35
CA ALA A 183 23.86 -4.65 -7.27
C ALA A 183 23.06 -4.11 -6.07
N ASP A 184 23.35 -2.90 -5.61
CA ASP A 184 22.64 -2.24 -4.50
C ASP A 184 21.15 -2.01 -4.81
N MET A 185 20.82 -1.71 -6.07
CA MET A 185 19.43 -1.60 -6.51
C MET A 185 18.70 -2.94 -6.43
N PHE A 186 19.31 -4.03 -6.89
CA PHE A 186 18.72 -5.37 -6.79
C PHE A 186 18.55 -5.82 -5.35
N ILE A 187 19.54 -5.57 -4.48
CA ILE A 187 19.45 -5.88 -3.05
C ILE A 187 18.25 -5.16 -2.42
N GLN A 188 18.04 -3.87 -2.73
CA GLN A 188 16.90 -3.11 -2.23
C GLN A 188 15.56 -3.69 -2.70
N ILE A 189 15.45 -4.08 -3.98
CA ILE A 189 14.23 -4.69 -4.52
C ILE A 189 13.96 -6.03 -3.83
N LEU A 190 14.97 -6.90 -3.70
CA LEU A 190 14.83 -8.20 -3.07
C LEU A 190 14.46 -8.07 -1.59
N PHE A 191 15.09 -7.13 -0.87
CA PHE A 191 14.75 -6.86 0.51
C PHE A 191 13.30 -6.40 0.67
N CYS A 192 12.81 -5.53 -0.22
CA CYS A 192 11.39 -5.16 -0.24
C CYS A 192 10.48 -6.37 -0.49
N GLN A 193 10.81 -7.22 -1.48
CA GLN A 193 9.98 -8.38 -1.83
C GLN A 193 9.88 -9.40 -0.69
N LEU A 194 10.96 -9.60 0.06
CA LEU A 194 10.99 -10.48 1.23
C LEU A 194 10.13 -9.97 2.38
N ASN A 195 9.89 -8.65 2.46
CA ASN A 195 9.14 -8.02 3.54
C ASN A 195 7.75 -7.52 3.12
N CYS A 196 7.20 -8.00 2.00
CA CYS A 196 5.85 -7.65 1.54
C CYS A 196 4.73 -8.10 2.49
N GLU A 197 5.04 -8.92 3.50
CA GLU A 197 4.08 -9.34 4.54
C GLU A 197 4.04 -8.37 5.72
N GLU A 198 5.06 -7.49 5.85
CA GLU A 198 5.18 -6.52 6.94
C GLU A 198 4.61 -5.13 6.60
N THR A 199 4.28 -4.91 5.32
CA THR A 199 3.59 -3.70 4.81
C THR A 199 2.08 -3.80 4.94
#